data_AF-A0A061NFG4-F1
#
_entry.id   AF-A0A061NFG4-F1
#
_cell.length_a   1.000
_cell.length_b   1.000
_cell.length_c   1.000
_cell.angle_alpha   90.00
_cell.angle_beta   90.00
_cell.angle_gamma   90.00
#
_symmetry.space_group_name_H-M   'P 1'
#
loop_
_entity.id
_entity.type
_entity.pdbx_description
1 polymer ?
#
loop_
_entity_poly.entity_id
_entity_poly.type
_entity_poly.pdbx_seq_one_letter_code
_entity_poly.pdbx_strand_id
1 'polypeptide(L)'
;MHRTSWTGENIHYEPLHEPWKIADDHPLTKYLVNAYEKVFSKPPAFDFWDFGTNAVTPVSEGIPTIGFGPGEYKLAHMNNESCEVKKIHEACAFYVATIAEI
;
A
#
# COMPACT_ATOMS: atom_id res chain seq x y z
N MET A 1 24.47 9.35 -4.33
CA MET A 1 23.89 8.22 -5.07
C MET A 1 24.69 8.04 -6.35
N HIS A 2 25.21 6.84 -6.62
CA HIS A 2 25.88 6.56 -7.89
C HIS A 2 24.91 6.86 -9.02
N ARG A 3 25.29 7.77 -9.92
CA ARG A 3 24.44 8.28 -11.01
C ARG A 3 24.39 7.35 -12.22
N THR A 4 25.10 6.24 -12.16
CA THR A 4 25.22 5.26 -13.24
C THR A 4 24.92 3.88 -12.65
N SER A 5 23.97 3.16 -13.24
CA SER A 5 23.61 1.81 -12.85
C SER A 5 24.76 0.83 -13.11
N TRP A 6 24.62 -0.41 -12.64
CA TRP A 6 25.59 -1.48 -12.93
C TRP A 6 25.65 -1.85 -14.44
N THR A 7 24.67 -1.44 -15.25
CA THR A 7 24.65 -1.61 -16.72
C THR A 7 25.16 -0.40 -17.49
N GLY A 8 25.59 0.68 -16.82
CA GLY A 8 26.02 1.91 -17.47
C GLY A 8 24.90 2.93 -17.72
N GLU A 9 23.66 2.64 -17.28
CA GLU A 9 22.53 3.55 -17.46
C GLU A 9 22.62 4.74 -16.51
N ASN A 10 22.46 5.95 -17.04
CA ASN A 10 22.44 7.15 -16.20
C ASN A 10 21.08 7.27 -15.50
N ILE A 11 21.10 7.19 -14.17
CA ILE A 11 19.91 7.33 -13.34
C ILE A 11 19.86 8.75 -12.80
N HIS A 12 18.84 9.49 -13.22
CA HIS A 12 18.44 10.73 -12.58
C HIS A 12 17.22 10.45 -11.71
N TYR A 13 17.42 10.46 -10.39
CA TYR A 13 16.37 10.21 -9.42
C TYR A 13 16.41 11.28 -8.34
N GLU A 14 15.29 11.96 -8.18
CA GLU A 14 15.03 12.85 -7.07
C GLU A 14 14.13 12.11 -6.07
N PRO A 15 14.62 11.77 -4.87
CA PRO A 15 13.87 11.01 -3.87
C PRO A 15 12.85 11.89 -3.14
N LEU A 16 12.06 12.67 -3.89
CA LEU A 16 11.03 13.55 -3.38
C LEU A 16 9.69 13.08 -3.94
N HIS A 17 8.83 12.59 -3.05
CA HIS A 17 7.54 12.00 -3.40
C HIS A 17 6.45 12.63 -2.55
N GLU A 18 5.42 13.13 -3.21
CA GLU A 18 4.22 13.63 -2.53
C GLU A 18 3.38 12.46 -2.01
N PRO A 19 2.64 12.66 -0.90
CA PRO A 19 1.60 11.73 -0.52
C PRO A 19 0.55 11.65 -1.62
N TRP A 20 -0.06 10.49 -1.80
CA TRP A 20 -1.08 10.29 -2.83
C TRP A 20 -2.40 9.83 -2.22
N LYS A 21 -3.47 10.23 -2.88
CA LYS A 21 -4.82 9.73 -2.65
C LYS A 21 -5.52 9.63 -4.01
N ILE A 22 -6.21 8.52 -4.25
CA ILE A 22 -7.11 8.38 -5.40
C ILE A 22 -8.54 8.74 -5.02
N ALA A 23 -9.39 9.02 -6.00
CA ALA A 23 -10.76 9.46 -5.75
C ALA A 23 -11.58 8.39 -4.99
N ASP A 24 -12.46 8.84 -4.10
CA ASP A 24 -13.30 7.95 -3.28
C ASP A 24 -14.26 7.11 -4.16
N ASP A 25 -14.63 7.63 -5.34
CA ASP A 25 -15.51 6.98 -6.30
C ASP A 25 -14.78 6.13 -7.36
N HIS A 26 -13.44 6.10 -7.33
CA HIS A 26 -12.64 5.29 -8.23
C HIS A 26 -12.96 3.79 -8.05
N PRO A 27 -13.03 2.98 -9.14
CA PRO A 27 -13.37 1.56 -9.04
C PRO A 27 -12.52 0.79 -8.02
N LEU A 28 -11.19 0.99 -8.03
CA LEU A 28 -10.28 0.38 -7.06
C LEU A 28 -10.65 0.72 -5.60
N THR A 29 -10.98 1.98 -5.32
CA THR A 29 -11.38 2.41 -3.96
C THR A 29 -12.65 1.68 -3.53
N LYS A 30 -13.66 1.60 -4.41
CA LYS A 30 -14.93 0.91 -4.13
C LYS A 30 -14.74 -0.59 -3.88
N TYR A 31 -13.95 -1.27 -4.70
CA TYR A 31 -13.67 -2.71 -4.53
C TYR A 31 -12.99 -2.98 -3.18
N LEU A 32 -11.99 -2.16 -2.81
CA LEU A 32 -11.29 -2.30 -1.53
C LEU A 32 -12.20 -1.97 -0.34
N VAL A 33 -13.05 -0.95 -0.42
CA VAL A 33 -14.03 -0.62 0.63
C VAL A 33 -15.01 -1.78 0.83
N ASN A 34 -15.60 -2.31 -0.24
CA ASN A 34 -16.52 -3.43 -0.17
C ASN A 34 -15.86 -4.70 0.42
N ALA A 35 -14.65 -5.02 -0.03
CA ALA A 35 -13.88 -6.15 0.48
C ALA A 35 -13.56 -5.99 1.96
N TYR A 36 -13.21 -4.77 2.40
CA TYR A 36 -12.97 -4.46 3.80
C TYR A 36 -14.24 -4.68 4.63
N GLU A 37 -15.38 -4.14 4.20
CA GLU A 37 -16.65 -4.30 4.90
C GLU A 37 -17.06 -5.77 5.03
N LYS A 38 -16.87 -6.58 3.98
CA LYS A 38 -17.15 -8.02 4.02
C LYS A 38 -16.29 -8.78 5.03
N VAL A 39 -15.01 -8.44 5.14
CA VAL A 39 -14.06 -9.16 6.03
C VAL A 39 -14.16 -8.67 7.47
N PHE A 40 -14.29 -7.36 7.68
CA PHE A 40 -14.19 -6.74 9.00
C PHE A 40 -15.55 -6.29 9.58
N SER A 41 -16.64 -6.42 8.82
CA SER A 41 -18.01 -6.04 9.23
C SER A 41 -18.14 -4.58 9.70
N LYS A 42 -17.31 -3.69 9.15
CA LYS A 42 -17.29 -2.25 9.44
C LYS A 42 -16.66 -1.49 8.27
N PRO A 43 -16.95 -0.20 8.08
CA PRO A 43 -16.29 0.61 7.06
C PRO A 43 -14.79 0.79 7.37
N PRO A 44 -13.92 0.89 6.36
CA PRO A 44 -12.52 1.23 6.56
C PRO A 44 -12.35 2.68 7.00
N ALA A 45 -11.28 2.94 7.75
CA ALA A 45 -10.76 4.29 7.95
C ALA A 45 -9.52 4.46 7.07
N PHE A 46 -9.52 5.49 6.22
CA PHE A 46 -8.35 5.85 5.45
C PHE A 46 -7.40 6.69 6.29
N ASP A 47 -6.10 6.43 6.13
CA ASP A 47 -5.03 7.18 6.75
C ASP A 47 -3.87 7.33 5.76
N PHE A 48 -2.96 8.25 6.04
CA PHE A 48 -1.73 8.43 5.29
C PHE A 48 -0.56 7.84 6.06
N TRP A 49 0.27 7.07 5.36
CA TRP A 49 1.57 6.68 5.91
C TRP A 49 2.53 7.86 5.86
N ASP A 50 3.23 8.10 6.96
CA ASP A 50 4.29 9.10 7.10
C ASP A 50 5.66 8.58 6.60
N PHE A 51 5.65 7.50 5.84
CA PHE A 51 6.81 6.87 5.22
C PHE A 51 6.55 6.53 3.74
N GLY A 52 7.63 6.40 2.96
CA GLY A 52 7.56 6.03 1.55
C GLY A 52 7.45 4.52 1.34
N THR A 53 6.75 4.11 0.29
CA THR A 53 6.69 2.71 -0.16
C THR A 53 7.06 2.61 -1.63
N ASN A 54 7.24 1.39 -2.15
CA ASN A 54 7.45 1.19 -3.59
C ASN A 54 6.26 1.65 -4.45
N ALA A 55 5.12 2.01 -3.86
CA ALA A 55 3.99 2.61 -4.56
C ALA A 55 4.33 3.95 -5.23
N VAL A 56 5.42 4.62 -4.84
CA VAL A 56 5.86 5.86 -5.50
C VAL A 56 6.03 5.70 -7.01
N THR A 57 6.52 4.55 -7.48
CA THR A 57 6.72 4.27 -8.91
C THR A 57 5.40 4.14 -9.67
N PRO A 58 4.49 3.18 -9.36
CA PRO A 58 3.23 3.07 -10.09
C PRO A 58 2.38 4.34 -9.98
N VAL A 59 2.40 5.04 -8.84
CA VAL A 59 1.71 6.33 -8.70
C VAL A 59 2.28 7.38 -9.67
N SER A 60 3.60 7.48 -9.80
CA SER A 60 4.24 8.40 -10.76
C SER A 60 3.93 8.05 -12.22
N GLU A 61 3.58 6.79 -12.49
CA GLU A 61 3.14 6.30 -13.81
C GLU A 61 1.63 6.45 -14.04
N GLY A 62 0.89 7.03 -13.08
CA GLY A 62 -0.55 7.21 -13.17
C GLY A 62 -1.38 5.96 -12.88
N ILE A 63 -0.79 4.94 -12.28
CA ILE A 63 -1.47 3.69 -11.89
C ILE A 63 -2.15 3.88 -10.52
N PRO A 64 -3.48 3.76 -10.43
CA PRO A 64 -4.20 3.90 -9.16
C PRO A 64 -3.72 2.89 -8.12
N THR A 65 -3.31 3.37 -6.94
CA THR A 65 -2.66 2.54 -5.93
C THR A 65 -3.16 2.89 -4.52
N ILE A 66 -3.52 1.88 -3.73
CA ILE A 66 -3.85 1.98 -2.30
C ILE A 66 -3.01 0.96 -1.53
N GLY A 67 -2.42 1.39 -0.41
CA GLY A 67 -1.66 0.52 0.49
C GLY A 67 -2.58 -0.17 1.50
N PHE A 68 -2.39 -1.48 1.70
CA PHE A 68 -3.03 -2.26 2.75
C PHE A 68 -2.12 -3.43 3.15
N GLY A 69 -2.00 -3.73 4.44
CA GLY A 69 -1.19 -4.86 4.91
C GLY A 69 -1.35 -5.13 6.41
N PRO A 70 -0.94 -6.33 6.87
CA PRO A 70 -0.97 -6.69 8.28
C PRO A 70 0.19 -6.06 9.05
N GLY A 71 0.04 -5.98 10.38
CA GLY A 71 1.08 -5.49 11.29
C GLY A 71 0.92 -4.02 11.65
N GLU A 72 1.90 -3.50 12.38
CA GLU A 72 1.96 -2.10 12.80
C GLU A 72 3.17 -1.45 12.14
N TYR A 73 2.95 -0.48 11.24
CA TYR A 73 4.06 0.15 10.51
C TYR A 73 5.08 0.82 11.44
N LYS A 74 4.64 1.26 12.63
CA LYS A 74 5.51 1.85 13.66
C LYS A 74 6.52 0.88 14.26
N LEU A 75 6.28 -0.43 14.12
CA LEU A 75 7.20 -1.48 14.53
C LEU A 75 8.17 -1.89 13.41
N ALA A 76 7.93 -1.45 12.17
CA ALA A 76 8.81 -1.77 11.05
C ALA A 76 10.23 -1.25 11.33
N HIS A 77 11.23 -2.08 11.03
CA HIS A 77 12.66 -1.82 11.27
C HIS A 77 13.08 -1.72 12.75
N MET A 78 12.19 -2.07 13.69
CA MET A 78 12.52 -2.11 15.12
C MET A 78 13.08 -3.49 15.52
N ASN A 79 13.88 -3.54 16.60
CA ASN A 79 14.44 -4.80 17.11
C ASN A 79 13.40 -5.77 17.68
N ASN A 80 12.20 -5.26 17.98
CA ASN A 80 11.05 -5.99 18.49
C ASN A 80 9.89 -5.99 17.49
N GLU A 81 10.18 -5.85 16.20
CA GLU A 81 9.20 -5.95 15.14
C GLU A 81 8.40 -7.26 15.26
N SER A 82 7.08 -7.13 15.27
CA SER A 82 6.17 -8.27 15.36
C SER A 82 4.84 -7.96 14.68
N CYS A 83 4.19 -9.01 14.19
CA CYS A 83 2.87 -8.94 13.60
C CYS A 83 1.99 -10.02 14.23
N GLU A 84 0.79 -9.64 14.67
CA GLU A 84 -0.18 -10.61 15.16
C GLU A 84 -0.59 -11.56 14.03
N VAL A 85 -0.54 -12.87 14.29
CA VAL A 85 -0.86 -13.91 13.29
C VAL A 85 -2.28 -13.73 12.73
N LYS A 86 -3.22 -13.33 13.59
CA LYS A 86 -4.61 -13.02 13.18
C LYS A 86 -4.67 -11.96 12.07
N LYS A 87 -3.85 -10.90 12.17
CA LYS A 87 -3.82 -9.84 11.15
C LYS A 87 -3.34 -10.36 9.79
N ILE A 88 -2.43 -11.34 9.78
CA ILE A 88 -1.98 -11.99 8.54
C ILE A 88 -3.16 -12.73 7.88
N HIS A 89 -3.94 -13.47 8.66
CA HIS A 89 -5.12 -14.18 8.16
C HIS A 89 -6.20 -13.22 7.65
N GLU A 90 -6.44 -12.13 8.38
CA GLU A 90 -7.37 -11.07 7.99
C GLU A 90 -6.92 -10.37 6.69
N ALA A 91 -5.63 -10.11 6.52
CA ALA A 91 -5.10 -9.54 5.29
C ALA A 91 -5.27 -10.50 4.10
N CYS A 92 -5.00 -11.79 4.28
CA CYS A 92 -5.27 -12.80 3.26
C CYS A 92 -6.75 -12.83 2.87
N ALA A 93 -7.67 -12.79 3.85
CA ALA A 93 -9.10 -12.74 3.58
C ALA A 93 -9.49 -11.48 2.80
N PHE A 94 -8.91 -10.33 3.15
CA PHE A 94 -9.10 -9.07 2.44
C PHE A 94 -8.63 -9.13 0.98
N TYR A 95 -7.45 -9.69 0.71
CA TYR A 95 -6.95 -9.84 -0.66
C TYR A 95 -7.85 -10.73 -1.51
N VAL A 96 -8.30 -11.86 -0.95
CA VAL A 96 -9.24 -12.78 -1.64
C VAL A 96 -10.58 -12.09 -1.89
N ALA A 97 -11.12 -11.38 -0.90
CA ALA A 97 -12.36 -10.63 -1.05
C ALA A 97 -12.23 -9.53 -2.12
N THR A 98 -11.10 -8.84 -2.19
CA THR A 98 -10.82 -7.80 -3.20
C THR A 98 -10.82 -8.39 -4.61
N ILE A 99 -10.15 -9.53 -4.81
CA ILE A 99 -10.13 -10.22 -6.11
C ILE A 99 -11.55 -10.62 -6.54
N ALA A 100 -12.44 -10.96 -5.60
CA ALA A 100 -13.83 -11.30 -5.88
C ALA A 100 -14.74 -10.10 -6.20
N GLU A 101 -14.29 -8.86 -5.92
CA GLU A 101 -15.00 -7.63 -6.28
C GLU A 101 -14.67 -7.11 -7.70
N ILE A 102 -13.55 -7.56 -8.28
CA ILE A 102 -13.06 -7.17 -9.61
C ILE A 102 -13.78 -7.96 -10.70
#